data_AF-A0A317IC63-F1
#
_entry.id   AF-A0A317IC63-F1
#
_cell.length_a   1.000
_cell.length_b   1.000
_cell.length_c   1.000
_cell.angle_alpha   90.00
_cell.angle_beta   90.00
_cell.angle_gamma   90.00
#
_symmetry.space_group_name_H-M   'P 1'
#
loop_
_entity.id
_entity.type
_entity.pdbx_description
1 polymer ?
#
loop_
_entity_poly.entity_id
_entity_poly.type
_entity_poly.pdbx_seq_one_letter_code
_entity_poly.pdbx_strand_id
1 'polypeptide(L)'
;MQYEFGQFAHFSMDQTLEKQDFNLDRWIGRREAFGLIAGRCSAAEVESLRRIRDERLYRGKTRTWDAFCAQHLGVSRRNVERSIRCLEEFGPAFFHLSQLAHIRPEEYRAIAPHITAEGVRLDGTEIALLPENSGRVSAAVAELLRRKRTAPEKSEPAAPAFAAILKRCEAAAEALETLETVEPQERLKLATLLWRIRDKAANLRVPIL
;
A
#
# COMPACT_ATOMS: atom_id res chain seq x y z
N MET A 1 -7.24 9.10 75.69
CA MET A 1 -6.59 7.78 75.76
C MET A 1 -7.55 6.77 75.17
N GLN A 2 -7.33 6.33 73.93
CA GLN A 2 -7.66 5.01 73.38
C GLN A 2 -7.29 5.00 71.89
N TYR A 3 -6.33 4.13 71.58
CA TYR A 3 -5.87 3.76 70.24
C TYR A 3 -6.87 2.79 69.62
N GLU A 4 -7.09 2.86 68.30
CA GLU A 4 -7.23 1.66 67.48
C GLU A 4 -6.50 1.82 66.15
N PHE A 5 -5.64 0.84 65.90
CA PHE A 5 -4.92 0.58 64.67
C PHE A 5 -5.83 -0.15 63.69
N GLY A 6 -5.67 0.16 62.40
CA GLY A 6 -5.71 -0.86 61.35
C GLY A 6 -6.99 -0.94 60.52
N GLN A 7 -6.93 -0.37 59.32
CA GLN A 7 -7.44 -1.08 58.15
C GLN A 7 -6.66 -0.67 56.89
N PHE A 8 -5.61 -1.44 56.57
CA PHE A 8 -5.11 -1.58 55.21
C PHE A 8 -6.08 -2.48 54.45
N ALA A 9 -6.86 -1.90 53.55
CA ALA A 9 -7.64 -2.57 52.50
C ALA A 9 -8.03 -1.45 51.53
N HIS A 10 -7.92 -1.55 50.21
CA HIS A 10 -7.66 -2.65 49.32
C HIS A 10 -7.40 -1.95 47.99
N PHE A 11 -6.23 -2.22 47.41
CA PHE A 11 -5.90 -1.84 46.04
C PHE A 11 -6.87 -2.57 45.11
N SER A 12 -8.00 -1.96 44.78
CA SER A 12 -8.82 -2.40 43.66
C SER A 12 -8.47 -1.54 42.47
N MET A 13 -7.49 -2.07 41.75
CA MET A 13 -7.21 -1.80 40.35
C MET A 13 -8.44 -2.20 39.53
N ASP A 14 -9.48 -1.38 39.58
CA ASP A 14 -10.59 -1.45 38.64
C ASP A 14 -10.28 -0.55 37.44
N GLN A 15 -9.16 -0.89 36.78
CA GLN A 15 -8.99 -0.60 35.37
C GLN A 15 -9.55 -1.80 34.59
N THR A 16 -10.84 -2.07 34.75
CA THR A 16 -11.58 -2.75 33.69
C THR A 16 -11.61 -1.79 32.52
N LEU A 17 -10.61 -1.95 31.66
CA LEU A 17 -10.65 -1.55 30.26
C LEU A 17 -12.08 -1.71 29.76
N GLU A 18 -12.75 -0.59 29.51
CA GLU A 18 -13.93 -0.54 28.66
C GLU A 18 -13.49 -1.03 27.27
N LYS A 19 -13.39 -2.34 27.09
CA LYS A 19 -13.49 -2.97 25.79
C LYS A 19 -14.90 -2.66 25.34
N GLN A 20 -15.06 -1.57 24.59
CA GLN A 20 -16.27 -1.30 23.84
C GLN A 20 -16.69 -2.60 23.16
N ASP A 21 -17.86 -3.13 23.56
CA ASP A 21 -18.44 -4.34 22.99
C ASP A 21 -18.62 -4.14 21.49
N PHE A 22 -17.65 -4.63 20.72
CA PHE A 22 -17.72 -4.58 19.27
C PHE A 22 -18.74 -5.62 18.81
N ASN A 23 -19.97 -5.17 18.59
CA ASN A 23 -21.02 -6.04 18.08
C ASN A 23 -20.83 -6.27 16.56
N LEU A 24 -20.30 -7.45 16.21
CA LEU A 24 -20.00 -7.85 14.85
C LEU A 24 -21.24 -7.82 13.94
N ASP A 25 -22.39 -8.25 14.44
CA ASP A 25 -23.65 -8.29 13.66
C ASP A 25 -24.16 -6.88 13.34
N ARG A 26 -24.14 -5.99 14.33
CA ARG A 26 -24.49 -4.58 14.14
C ARG A 26 -23.52 -3.91 13.17
N TRP A 27 -22.24 -4.25 13.23
CA TRP A 27 -21.24 -3.70 12.31
C TRP A 27 -21.44 -4.19 10.87
N ILE A 28 -21.69 -5.48 10.65
CA ILE A 28 -21.98 -6.05 9.32
C ILE A 28 -23.22 -5.38 8.73
N GLY A 29 -24.33 -5.33 9.48
CA GLY A 29 -25.57 -4.70 9.02
C GLY A 29 -25.40 -3.21 8.71
N ARG A 30 -24.63 -2.48 9.53
CA ARG A 30 -24.28 -1.08 9.25
C ARG A 30 -23.48 -0.94 7.96
N ARG A 31 -22.49 -1.81 7.74
CA ARG A 31 -21.65 -1.77 6.54
C ARG A 31 -22.45 -2.13 5.29
N GLU A 32 -23.35 -3.09 5.32
CA GLU A 32 -24.22 -3.40 4.18
C GLU A 32 -25.10 -2.19 3.81
N ALA A 33 -25.64 -1.50 4.82
CA ALA A 33 -26.45 -0.30 4.59
C ALA A 33 -25.65 0.88 4.00
N PHE A 34 -24.46 1.20 4.54
CA PHE A 34 -23.67 2.35 4.08
C PHE A 34 -22.76 2.04 2.88
N GLY A 35 -22.30 0.79 2.75
CA GLY A 35 -21.48 0.34 1.62
C GLY A 35 -22.20 0.42 0.28
N LEU A 36 -23.54 0.25 0.28
CA LEU A 36 -24.39 0.46 -0.89
C LEU A 36 -24.45 1.94 -1.34
N ILE A 37 -24.25 2.88 -0.42
CA ILE A 37 -24.36 4.33 -0.70
C ILE A 37 -23.05 4.90 -1.25
N ALA A 38 -21.89 4.35 -0.86
CA ALA A 38 -20.59 4.93 -1.20
C ALA A 38 -19.68 4.07 -2.10
N GLY A 39 -19.94 2.76 -2.26
CA GLY A 39 -19.16 1.87 -3.14
C GLY A 39 -17.65 1.79 -2.84
N ARG A 40 -17.17 2.42 -1.75
CA ARG A 40 -15.76 2.51 -1.35
C ARG A 40 -15.63 2.32 0.16
N CYS A 41 -14.58 1.60 0.56
CA CYS A 41 -14.28 1.37 1.98
C CYS A 41 -13.61 2.61 2.56
N SER A 42 -14.15 3.14 3.67
CA SER A 42 -13.52 4.23 4.43
C SER A 42 -12.36 3.71 5.30
N ALA A 43 -11.46 4.60 5.75
CA ALA A 43 -10.39 4.22 6.66
C ALA A 43 -10.93 3.56 7.95
N ALA A 44 -12.03 4.09 8.50
CA ALA A 44 -12.65 3.56 9.71
C ALA A 44 -13.23 2.14 9.53
N GLU A 45 -13.76 1.83 8.35
CA GLU A 45 -14.22 0.48 8.02
C GLU A 45 -13.05 -0.48 7.86
N VAL A 46 -11.97 -0.06 7.20
CA VAL A 46 -10.76 -0.89 7.07
C VAL A 46 -10.10 -1.12 8.42
N GLU A 47 -10.09 -0.13 9.31
CA GLU A 47 -9.63 -0.27 10.69
C GLU A 47 -10.48 -1.30 11.45
N SER A 48 -11.80 -1.23 11.30
CA SER A 48 -12.71 -2.24 11.88
C SER A 48 -12.42 -3.64 11.34
N LEU A 49 -12.16 -3.78 10.03
CA LEU A 49 -11.79 -5.05 9.40
C LEU A 49 -10.46 -5.59 9.93
N ARG A 50 -9.47 -4.72 10.13
CA ARG A 50 -8.19 -5.06 10.77
C ARG A 50 -8.43 -5.62 12.17
N ARG A 51 -9.22 -4.91 12.99
CA ARG A 51 -9.58 -5.37 14.35
C ARG A 51 -10.28 -6.74 14.34
N ILE A 52 -11.29 -6.92 13.48
CA ILE A 52 -12.01 -8.21 13.34
C ILE A 52 -11.03 -9.34 12.99
N ARG A 53 -10.08 -9.09 12.09
CA ARG A 53 -9.06 -10.07 11.67
C ARG A 53 -8.11 -10.41 12.82
N ASP A 54 -7.54 -9.38 13.44
CA ASP A 54 -6.44 -9.51 14.40
C ASP A 54 -6.92 -10.07 15.74
N GLU A 55 -8.09 -9.62 16.22
CA GLU A 55 -8.75 -10.17 17.41
C GLU A 55 -9.54 -11.45 17.11
N ARG A 56 -9.55 -11.90 15.85
CA ARG A 56 -10.26 -13.11 15.37
C ARG A 56 -11.76 -13.12 15.70
N LEU A 57 -12.40 -11.95 15.77
CA LEU A 57 -13.82 -11.80 16.10
C LEU A 57 -14.73 -12.52 15.09
N TYR A 58 -14.27 -12.69 13.84
CA TYR A 58 -14.97 -13.47 12.81
C TYR A 58 -15.27 -14.92 13.22
N ARG A 59 -14.53 -15.48 14.18
CA ARG A 59 -14.71 -16.87 14.65
C ARG A 59 -16.07 -17.15 15.26
N GLY A 60 -16.78 -16.11 15.72
CA GLY A 60 -18.17 -16.23 16.16
C GLY A 60 -19.17 -16.49 15.03
N LYS A 61 -18.77 -16.33 13.75
CA LYS A 61 -19.64 -16.50 12.57
C LYS A 61 -19.14 -17.56 11.61
N THR A 62 -17.83 -17.59 11.35
CA THR A 62 -17.24 -18.56 10.41
C THR A 62 -15.92 -19.12 10.94
N ARG A 63 -15.57 -20.33 10.48
CA ARG A 63 -14.34 -21.00 10.92
C ARG A 63 -13.07 -20.41 10.30
N THR A 64 -13.14 -19.72 9.17
CA THR A 64 -11.96 -19.16 8.49
C THR A 64 -12.20 -17.70 8.10
N TRP A 65 -11.12 -16.93 8.09
CA TRP A 65 -11.16 -15.53 7.65
C TRP A 65 -11.63 -15.39 6.20
N ASP A 66 -11.23 -16.33 5.35
CA ASP A 66 -11.64 -16.35 3.95
C ASP A 66 -13.14 -16.56 3.79
N ALA A 67 -13.72 -17.53 4.52
CA ALA A 67 -15.16 -17.75 4.55
C ALA A 67 -15.91 -16.53 5.08
N PHE A 68 -15.37 -15.84 6.10
CA PHE A 68 -15.95 -14.59 6.58
C PHE A 68 -15.98 -13.52 5.47
N CYS A 69 -14.86 -13.33 4.76
CA CYS A 69 -14.78 -12.36 3.67
C CYS A 69 -15.78 -12.65 2.55
N ALA A 70 -15.85 -13.91 2.12
CA ALA A 70 -16.76 -14.30 1.05
C ALA A 70 -18.24 -14.19 1.47
N GLN A 71 -18.60 -14.71 2.64
CA GLN A 71 -20.02 -14.89 3.04
C GLN A 71 -20.63 -13.62 3.67
N HIS A 72 -19.85 -12.84 4.41
CA HIS A 72 -20.37 -11.68 5.15
C HIS A 72 -19.88 -10.34 4.61
N LEU A 73 -18.81 -10.32 3.81
CA LEU A 73 -18.27 -9.07 3.25
C LEU A 73 -18.50 -8.93 1.75
N GLY A 74 -18.89 -10.01 1.06
CA GLY A 74 -19.10 -10.04 -0.39
C GLY A 74 -17.83 -9.76 -1.21
N VAL A 75 -16.64 -9.89 -0.61
CA VAL A 75 -15.35 -9.58 -1.23
C VAL A 75 -14.32 -10.66 -0.95
N SER A 76 -13.33 -10.82 -1.83
CA SER A 76 -12.25 -11.79 -1.61
C SER A 76 -11.39 -11.39 -0.40
N ARG A 77 -10.87 -12.38 0.32
CA ARG A 77 -9.86 -12.18 1.37
C ARG A 77 -8.71 -11.30 0.89
N ARG A 78 -8.22 -11.53 -0.34
CA ARG A 78 -7.12 -10.76 -0.95
C ARG A 78 -7.43 -9.27 -1.05
N ASN A 79 -8.67 -8.90 -1.38
CA ASN A 79 -9.10 -7.51 -1.45
C ASN A 79 -9.09 -6.86 -0.07
N VAL A 80 -9.65 -7.55 0.94
CA VAL A 80 -9.66 -7.06 2.33
C VAL A 80 -8.23 -6.88 2.86
N GLU A 81 -7.36 -7.86 2.64
CA GLU A 81 -5.96 -7.78 3.05
C GLU A 81 -5.19 -6.68 2.32
N ARG A 82 -5.52 -6.41 1.05
CA ARG A 82 -4.95 -5.27 0.32
C ARG A 82 -5.37 -3.96 0.96
N SER A 83 -6.64 -3.79 1.32
CA SER A 83 -7.12 -2.58 1.99
C SER A 83 -6.44 -2.41 3.36
N ILE A 84 -6.34 -3.46 4.17
CA ILE A 84 -5.65 -3.39 5.46
C ILE A 84 -4.18 -2.98 5.29
N ARG A 85 -3.46 -3.57 4.31
CA ARG A 85 -2.07 -3.15 4.02
C ARG A 85 -1.98 -1.68 3.60
N CYS A 86 -2.93 -1.17 2.82
CA CYS A 86 -2.92 0.25 2.45
C CYS A 86 -3.15 1.15 3.66
N LEU A 87 -3.97 0.72 4.64
CA LEU A 87 -4.16 1.44 5.89
C LEU A 87 -2.91 1.41 6.77
N GLU A 88 -2.24 0.27 6.87
CA GLU A 88 -0.98 0.12 7.61
C GLU A 88 0.16 0.95 6.99
N GLU A 89 0.22 1.00 5.65
CA GLU A 89 1.28 1.70 4.92
C GLU A 89 1.08 3.22 4.83
N PHE A 90 -0.15 3.67 4.54
CA PHE A 90 -0.43 5.07 4.23
C PHE A 90 -1.32 5.78 5.24
N GLY A 91 -1.92 5.03 6.16
CA GLY A 91 -2.88 5.56 7.12
C GLY A 91 -4.20 6.03 6.49
N PRO A 92 -5.01 6.77 7.27
CA PRO A 92 -6.35 7.20 6.85
C PRO A 92 -6.37 8.17 5.67
N ALA A 93 -5.32 8.98 5.50
CA ALA A 93 -5.23 10.01 4.45
C ALA A 93 -5.36 9.43 3.03
N PHE A 94 -4.84 8.21 2.81
CA PHE A 94 -4.99 7.50 1.53
C PHE A 94 -6.45 7.22 1.17
N PHE A 95 -7.25 6.78 2.14
CA PHE A 95 -8.66 6.46 1.90
C PHE A 95 -9.47 7.71 1.63
N HIS A 96 -9.16 8.80 2.33
CA HIS A 96 -9.79 10.09 2.09
C HIS A 96 -9.45 10.63 0.68
N LEU A 97 -8.18 10.60 0.31
CA LEU A 97 -7.75 11.06 -1.02
C LEU A 97 -8.29 10.16 -2.16
N SER A 98 -8.34 8.85 -1.97
CA SER A 98 -8.88 7.91 -2.98
C SER A 98 -10.40 8.03 -3.16
N GLN A 99 -11.13 8.54 -2.17
CA GLN A 99 -12.52 8.94 -2.32
C GLN A 99 -12.68 10.18 -3.21
N LEU A 100 -11.74 11.13 -3.13
CA LEU A 100 -11.80 12.39 -3.88
C LEU A 100 -11.18 12.33 -5.29
N ALA A 101 -10.10 11.57 -5.47
CA ALA A 101 -9.24 11.64 -6.66
C ALA A 101 -8.90 10.29 -7.31
N HIS A 102 -9.58 9.19 -6.94
CA HIS A 102 -9.42 7.87 -7.58
C HIS A 102 -7.95 7.43 -7.78
N ILE A 103 -7.16 7.46 -6.72
CA ILE A 103 -5.73 7.17 -6.77
C ILE A 103 -5.38 5.73 -6.39
N ARG A 104 -4.41 5.14 -7.08
CA ARG A 104 -3.85 3.81 -6.75
C ARG A 104 -2.73 3.93 -5.69
N PRO A 105 -2.41 2.85 -4.95
CA PRO A 105 -1.30 2.83 -4.00
C PRO A 105 0.04 3.34 -4.57
N GLU A 106 0.38 2.93 -5.80
CA GLU A 106 1.64 3.29 -6.45
C GLU A 106 1.69 4.79 -6.79
N GLU A 107 0.55 5.33 -7.23
CA GLU A 107 0.39 6.76 -7.53
C GLU A 107 0.44 7.58 -6.24
N TYR A 108 -0.18 7.11 -5.16
CA TYR A 108 -0.12 7.76 -3.86
C TYR A 108 1.31 7.85 -3.35
N ARG A 109 2.10 6.76 -3.43
CA ARG A 109 3.53 6.78 -3.07
C ARG A 109 4.30 7.85 -3.85
N ALA A 110 4.03 7.99 -5.15
CA ALA A 110 4.73 8.95 -6.00
C ALA A 110 4.49 10.41 -5.58
N ILE A 111 3.32 10.71 -5.00
CA ILE A 111 2.94 12.07 -4.61
C ILE A 111 2.88 12.28 -3.10
N ALA A 112 3.20 11.27 -2.28
CA ALA A 112 3.16 11.33 -0.82
C ALA A 112 3.87 12.57 -0.21
N PRO A 113 5.02 13.07 -0.73
CA PRO A 113 5.65 14.30 -0.23
C PRO A 113 4.81 15.59 -0.37
N HIS A 114 3.75 15.53 -1.18
CA HIS A 114 2.83 16.64 -1.45
C HIS A 114 1.49 16.46 -0.75
N ILE A 115 1.31 15.41 0.05
CA ILE A 115 0.09 15.14 0.79
C ILE A 115 0.35 15.47 2.26
N THR A 116 -0.51 16.30 2.84
CA THR A 116 -0.51 16.67 4.26
C THR A 116 -1.74 16.08 4.95
N ALA A 117 -1.88 16.29 6.26
CA ALA A 117 -3.10 15.90 6.96
C ALA A 117 -4.30 16.77 6.53
N GLU A 118 -4.01 18.00 6.11
CA GLU A 118 -4.96 19.04 5.79
C GLU A 118 -5.35 19.05 4.30
N GLY A 119 -4.48 18.60 3.39
CA GLY A 119 -4.68 18.83 1.97
C GLY A 119 -3.70 18.16 1.00
N VAL A 120 -3.92 18.43 -0.29
CA VAL A 120 -2.94 18.24 -1.35
C VAL A 120 -2.25 19.56 -1.63
N ARG A 121 -0.91 19.58 -1.54
CA ARG A 121 -0.10 20.76 -1.80
C ARG A 121 0.41 20.78 -3.24
N LEU A 122 0.00 21.79 -3.99
CA LEU A 122 0.47 22.06 -5.35
C LEU A 122 0.93 23.51 -5.46
N ASP A 123 2.16 23.74 -5.94
CA ASP A 123 2.73 25.08 -6.16
C ASP A 123 2.63 26.02 -4.95
N GLY A 124 2.82 25.48 -3.75
CA GLY A 124 2.71 26.22 -2.49
C GLY A 124 1.29 26.49 -2.02
N THR A 125 0.27 26.08 -2.79
CA THR A 125 -1.14 26.15 -2.40
C THR A 125 -1.59 24.82 -1.81
N GLU A 126 -2.24 24.87 -0.65
CA GLU A 126 -2.84 23.71 -0.01
C GLU A 126 -4.34 23.62 -0.34
N ILE A 127 -4.76 22.50 -0.92
CA ILE A 127 -6.15 22.23 -1.28
C ILE A 127 -6.72 21.27 -0.26
N ALA A 128 -7.66 21.77 0.56
CA ALA A 128 -8.27 20.97 1.61
C ALA A 128 -9.00 19.74 1.05
N LEU A 129 -8.85 18.61 1.74
CA LEU A 129 -9.53 17.35 1.40
C LEU A 129 -11.01 17.41 1.80
N LEU A 130 -11.79 18.19 1.08
CA LEU A 130 -13.24 18.32 1.29
C LEU A 130 -14.00 17.88 0.03
N PRO A 131 -15.23 17.33 0.16
CA PRO A 131 -16.04 16.92 -1.00
C PRO A 131 -16.22 18.03 -2.03
N GLU A 132 -16.38 19.27 -1.59
CA GLU A 132 -16.55 20.47 -2.41
C GLU A 132 -15.30 20.78 -3.24
N ASN A 133 -14.13 20.36 -2.75
CA ASN A 133 -12.84 20.49 -3.44
C ASN A 133 -12.47 19.26 -4.26
N SER A 134 -13.31 18.23 -4.35
CA SER A 134 -13.00 16.96 -5.04
C SER A 134 -12.42 17.15 -6.44
N GLY A 135 -13.03 18.02 -7.26
CA GLY A 135 -12.52 18.36 -8.59
C GLY A 135 -11.12 19.00 -8.56
N ARG A 136 -10.87 19.91 -7.62
CA ARG A 136 -9.58 20.60 -7.46
C ARG A 136 -8.50 19.64 -6.93
N VAL A 137 -8.86 18.79 -5.97
CA VAL A 137 -7.97 17.75 -5.43
C VAL A 137 -7.60 16.76 -6.54
N SER A 138 -8.57 16.29 -7.32
CA SER A 138 -8.32 15.40 -8.46
C SER A 138 -7.42 16.04 -9.51
N ALA A 139 -7.64 17.33 -9.85
CA ALA A 139 -6.79 18.05 -10.78
C ALA A 139 -5.36 18.21 -10.25
N ALA A 140 -5.19 18.51 -8.97
CA ALA A 140 -3.88 18.65 -8.36
C ALA A 140 -3.12 17.33 -8.30
N VAL A 141 -3.79 16.22 -7.94
CA VAL A 141 -3.23 14.87 -7.99
C VAL A 141 -2.80 14.52 -9.41
N ALA A 142 -3.66 14.76 -10.41
CA ALA A 142 -3.33 14.48 -11.81
C ALA A 142 -2.11 15.28 -12.28
N GLU A 143 -2.01 16.54 -11.89
CA GLU A 143 -0.85 17.39 -12.22
C GLU A 143 0.42 16.92 -11.52
N LEU A 144 0.38 16.54 -10.24
CA LEU A 144 1.52 15.98 -9.53
C LEU A 144 2.00 14.67 -10.17
N LEU A 145 1.08 13.78 -10.55
CA LEU A 145 1.39 12.53 -11.25
C LEU A 145 1.93 12.78 -12.66
N ARG A 146 1.41 13.80 -13.37
CA ARG A 146 1.97 14.23 -14.65
C ARG A 146 3.40 14.71 -14.47
N ARG A 147 3.66 15.62 -13.52
CA ARG A 147 5.01 16.11 -13.20
C ARG A 147 5.96 14.99 -12.80
N LYS A 148 5.52 13.98 -12.05
CA LYS A 148 6.36 12.82 -11.74
C LYS A 148 6.69 11.95 -12.95
N ARG A 149 5.78 11.86 -13.94
CA ARG A 149 6.03 11.15 -15.21
C ARG A 149 6.89 11.95 -16.19
N THR A 150 6.76 13.28 -16.19
CA THR A 150 7.47 14.17 -17.14
C THR A 150 8.74 14.76 -16.56
N ALA A 151 8.91 14.75 -15.24
CA ALA A 151 10.19 15.03 -14.63
C ALA A 151 11.15 13.95 -15.13
N PRO A 152 12.26 14.32 -15.81
CA PRO A 152 13.34 13.37 -15.96
C PRO A 152 13.66 12.92 -14.54
N GLU A 153 13.70 11.60 -14.32
CA GLU A 153 14.23 11.07 -13.08
C GLU A 153 15.51 11.87 -12.78
N LYS A 154 15.66 12.30 -11.52
CA LYS A 154 16.96 12.73 -11.01
C LYS A 154 17.86 11.48 -10.98
N SER A 155 18.06 10.86 -12.14
CA SER A 155 19.13 9.93 -12.39
C SER A 155 20.38 10.75 -12.20
N GLU A 156 21.29 10.22 -11.40
CA GLU A 156 22.72 10.51 -11.51
C GLU A 156 23.09 10.71 -12.99
N PRO A 157 24.03 11.61 -13.32
CA PRO A 157 24.36 11.96 -14.71
C PRO A 157 24.43 10.69 -15.53
N ALA A 158 23.57 10.62 -16.55
CA ALA A 158 23.36 9.42 -17.35
C ALA A 158 24.73 8.86 -17.73
N ALA A 159 25.08 7.72 -17.12
CA ALA A 159 26.27 7.00 -17.54
C ALA A 159 26.15 6.84 -19.06
N PRO A 160 27.22 7.12 -19.83
CA PRO A 160 27.17 7.08 -21.29
C PRO A 160 26.48 5.79 -21.71
N ALA A 161 25.63 5.82 -22.76
CA ALA A 161 24.70 4.73 -23.07
C ALA A 161 25.31 3.31 -23.00
N PHE A 162 26.60 3.19 -23.33
CA PHE A 162 27.40 1.99 -23.17
C PHE A 162 27.59 1.53 -21.70
N ALA A 163 27.92 2.43 -20.78
CA ALA A 163 28.07 2.13 -19.35
C ALA A 163 26.75 1.66 -18.72
N ALA A 164 25.61 2.21 -19.14
CA ALA A 164 24.30 1.73 -18.71
C ALA A 164 23.96 0.33 -19.26
N ILE A 165 24.44 -0.01 -20.46
CA ILE A 165 24.32 -1.36 -21.02
C ILE A 165 25.24 -2.32 -20.27
N LEU A 166 26.48 -1.91 -20.00
CA LEU A 166 27.46 -2.72 -19.28
C LEU A 166 26.98 -3.07 -17.87
N LYS A 167 26.48 -2.10 -17.10
CA LYS A 167 25.93 -2.32 -15.76
C LYS A 167 24.77 -3.32 -15.75
N ARG A 168 23.92 -3.31 -16.78
CA ARG A 168 22.83 -4.29 -16.91
C ARG A 168 23.35 -5.69 -17.23
N CYS A 169 24.40 -5.80 -18.04
CA CYS A 169 25.05 -7.08 -18.33
C CYS A 169 25.73 -7.66 -17.08
N GLU A 170 26.40 -6.82 -16.29
CA GLU A 170 27.03 -7.22 -15.02
C GLU A 170 25.99 -7.72 -14.02
N ALA A 171 24.90 -6.98 -13.81
CA ALA A 171 23.82 -7.41 -12.92
C ALA A 171 23.14 -8.71 -13.40
N ALA A 172 23.03 -8.92 -14.72
CA ALA A 172 22.51 -10.16 -15.26
C ALA A 172 23.47 -11.34 -15.04
N ALA A 173 24.78 -11.13 -15.12
CA ALA A 173 25.78 -12.16 -14.81
C ALA A 173 25.72 -12.55 -13.32
N GLU A 174 25.67 -11.58 -12.42
CA GLU A 174 25.54 -11.81 -10.97
C GLU A 174 24.25 -12.58 -10.64
N ALA A 175 23.12 -12.21 -11.26
CA ALA A 175 21.87 -12.95 -11.08
C ALA A 175 21.98 -14.42 -11.55
N LEU A 176 22.71 -14.70 -12.64
CA LEU A 176 22.94 -16.07 -13.09
C LEU A 176 23.85 -16.87 -12.16
N GLU A 177 24.83 -16.23 -11.51
CA GLU A 177 25.68 -16.87 -10.51
C GLU A 177 24.89 -17.31 -9.26
N THR A 178 23.80 -16.60 -8.93
CA THR A 178 22.92 -16.98 -7.82
C THR A 178 21.97 -18.15 -8.14
N LEU A 179 21.88 -18.56 -9.41
CA LEU A 179 21.01 -19.68 -9.81
C LEU A 179 21.76 -21.01 -9.69
N GLU A 180 21.31 -21.87 -8.77
CA GLU A 180 21.87 -23.21 -8.58
C GLU A 180 21.43 -24.21 -9.67
N THR A 181 20.22 -24.04 -10.20
CA THR A 181 19.66 -24.89 -11.26
C THR A 181 18.79 -24.07 -12.21
N VAL A 182 18.72 -24.49 -13.48
CA VAL A 182 17.94 -23.84 -14.54
C VAL A 182 17.34 -24.92 -15.43
N GLU A 183 16.08 -24.77 -15.84
CA GLU A 183 15.44 -25.75 -16.72
C GLU A 183 16.09 -25.74 -18.12
N PRO A 184 16.11 -26.89 -18.85
CA PRO A 184 16.69 -26.96 -20.18
C PRO A 184 16.12 -25.93 -21.19
N GLN A 185 14.83 -25.59 -21.07
CA GLN A 185 14.18 -24.60 -21.93
C GLN A 185 14.62 -23.17 -21.59
N GLU A 186 14.80 -22.86 -20.32
CA GLU A 186 15.29 -21.57 -19.84
C GLU A 186 16.75 -21.36 -20.25
N ARG A 187 17.57 -22.42 -20.14
CA ARG A 187 18.95 -22.43 -20.63
C ARG A 187 19.03 -22.12 -22.13
N LEU A 188 18.14 -22.71 -22.93
CA LEU A 188 18.10 -22.46 -24.38
C LEU A 188 17.73 -21.01 -24.69
N LYS A 189 16.70 -20.46 -24.02
CA LYS A 189 16.31 -19.05 -24.17
C LYS A 189 17.45 -18.09 -23.82
N LEU A 190 18.17 -18.38 -22.73
CA LEU A 190 19.32 -17.60 -22.31
C LEU A 190 20.45 -17.66 -23.34
N ALA A 191 20.77 -18.85 -23.86
CA ALA A 191 21.79 -19.04 -24.90
C ALA A 191 21.46 -18.25 -26.18
N THR A 192 20.20 -18.26 -26.62
CA THR A 192 19.76 -17.47 -27.78
C THR A 192 19.91 -15.97 -27.54
N LEU A 193 19.56 -15.48 -26.34
CA LEU A 193 19.70 -14.08 -25.99
C LEU A 193 21.16 -13.63 -25.98
N LEU A 194 22.04 -14.43 -25.36
CA LEU A 194 23.48 -14.16 -25.30
C LEU A 194 24.12 -14.13 -26.70
N TRP A 195 23.72 -15.05 -27.57
CA TRP A 195 24.16 -15.04 -28.97
C TRP A 195 23.75 -13.74 -29.68
N ARG A 196 22.50 -13.29 -29.50
CA ARG A 196 22.02 -12.05 -30.12
C ARG A 196 22.75 -10.82 -29.59
N ILE A 197 23.05 -10.78 -28.29
CA ILE A 197 23.82 -9.70 -27.68
C ILE A 197 25.24 -9.68 -28.28
N ARG A 198 25.89 -10.84 -28.37
CA ARG A 198 27.23 -10.98 -28.95
C ARG A 198 27.27 -10.55 -30.42
N ASP A 199 26.31 -11.01 -31.23
CA ASP A 199 26.20 -10.63 -32.64
C ASP A 199 26.04 -9.12 -32.82
N LYS A 200 25.17 -8.49 -32.03
CA LYS A 200 24.99 -7.03 -32.08
C LYS A 200 26.22 -6.26 -31.60
N ALA A 201 26.90 -6.74 -30.57
CA ALA A 201 28.15 -6.13 -30.09
C ALA A 201 29.27 -6.22 -31.15
N ALA A 202 29.40 -7.34 -31.85
CA ALA A 202 30.39 -7.53 -32.90
C ALA A 202 30.16 -6.62 -34.12
N ASN A 203 28.91 -6.22 -34.35
CA ASN A 203 28.52 -5.31 -35.43
C ASN A 203 28.56 -3.82 -35.03
N LEU A 204 29.00 -3.49 -33.82
CA LEU A 204 29.21 -2.09 -33.44
C LEU A 204 30.42 -1.53 -34.20
N ARG A 205 30.23 -0.38 -34.83
CA ARG A 205 31.32 0.33 -35.51
C ARG A 205 32.29 0.86 -34.46
N VAL A 206 33.55 0.46 -34.59
CA VAL A 206 34.65 1.09 -33.85
C VAL A 206 35.11 2.29 -34.67
N PRO A 207 35.18 3.50 -34.10
CA PRO A 207 35.76 4.64 -34.79
C PRO A 207 37.23 4.34 -35.10
N ILE A 208 37.65 4.56 -36.34
CA ILE A 208 39.06 4.54 -36.73
C ILE A 208 39.66 5.82 -36.15
N LEU A 209 40.59 5.67 -35.20
CA LEU A 209 41.39 6.76 -34.65
C LEU A 209 42.46 7.20 -35.65
#